data_AF-A0A444ZNT2-F1
#
_entry.id   AF-A0A444ZNT2-F1
#
_cell.length_a   1.000
_cell.length_b   1.000
_cell.length_c   1.000
_cell.angle_alpha   90.00
_cell.angle_beta   90.00
_cell.angle_gamma   90.00
#
_symmetry.space_group_name_H-M   'P 1'
#
loop_
_entity.id
_entity.type
_entity.pdbx_description
1 polymer ?
#
loop_
_entity_poly.entity_id
_entity_poly.type
_entity_poly.pdbx_seq_one_letter_code
_entity_poly.pdbx_strand_id
1 'polypeptide(L)'
;MFIATRASRKRKEVDEKTQTAVEDFQHRQAAGETEEESFEALFGKEQLGRVRLYGRSMTKTNLKKHAEINEIKNHHKEEVSSLKEKLGHMEAQ
;
A
#
# COMPACT_ATOMS: atom_id res chain seq x y z
N MET A 1 -1.33 2.09 -2.61
CA MET A 1 -2.46 1.14 -2.59
C MET A 1 -1.91 -0.27 -2.59
N PHE A 2 -2.09 -1.00 -1.49
CA PHE A 2 -1.42 -2.28 -1.20
C PHE A 2 -2.24 -3.50 -1.61
N ILE A 3 -3.56 -3.43 -1.37
CA ILE A 3 -4.53 -4.39 -1.87
C ILE A 3 -5.03 -3.88 -3.22
N ALA A 4 -4.84 -4.67 -4.27
CA ALA A 4 -5.43 -4.44 -5.57
C ALA A 4 -6.17 -5.72 -5.97
N THR A 5 -7.47 -5.61 -6.06
CA THR A 5 -8.32 -6.64 -6.61
C THR A 5 -7.99 -6.75 -8.10
N ARG A 6 -7.54 -7.93 -8.54
CA ARG A 6 -7.21 -8.16 -9.94
C ARG A 6 -8.52 -8.12 -10.73
N ALA A 7 -8.77 -7.04 -11.47
CA ALA A 7 -9.93 -6.94 -12.34
C ALA A 7 -9.87 -8.06 -13.37
N SER A 8 -10.76 -9.05 -13.23
CA SER A 8 -10.89 -10.16 -14.15
C SER A 8 -11.21 -9.64 -15.55
N ARG A 9 -10.43 -10.04 -16.56
CA ARG A 9 -10.73 -9.77 -17.98
C ARG A 9 -12.12 -10.26 -18.40
N LYS A 10 -12.72 -11.19 -17.64
CA LYS A 10 -14.05 -11.75 -17.87
C LYS A 10 -15.18 -11.08 -17.07
N ARG A 11 -14.97 -9.89 -16.47
CA ARG A 11 -15.98 -9.21 -15.61
C ARG A 11 -16.65 -10.16 -14.61
N LYS A 12 -15.83 -10.98 -13.92
CA LYS A 12 -16.36 -11.67 -12.74
C LYS A 12 -16.39 -10.64 -11.62
N GLU A 13 -17.58 -10.44 -11.08
CA GLU A 13 -17.79 -9.64 -9.89
C GLU A 13 -16.93 -10.21 -8.75
N VAL A 14 -16.35 -9.32 -7.95
CA VAL A 14 -15.60 -9.71 -6.75
C VAL A 14 -16.64 -10.25 -5.76
N ASP A 15 -16.32 -11.34 -5.05
CA ASP A 15 -17.26 -11.83 -4.05
C ASP A 15 -17.41 -10.81 -2.91
N GLU A 16 -18.62 -10.70 -2.37
CA GLU A 16 -18.97 -9.71 -1.35
C GLU A 16 -18.00 -9.75 -0.15
N LYS A 17 -17.57 -10.94 0.29
CA LYS A 17 -16.66 -11.07 1.42
C LYS A 17 -15.29 -10.47 1.13
N THR A 18 -14.75 -10.71 -0.06
CA THR A 18 -13.48 -10.09 -0.49
C THR A 18 -13.66 -8.58 -0.61
N GLN A 19 -14.79 -8.10 -1.13
CA GLN A 19 -15.03 -6.68 -1.25
C GLN A 19 -15.13 -5.99 0.12
N THR A 20 -15.88 -6.55 1.06
CA THR A 20 -15.96 -6.06 2.45
C THR A 20 -14.59 -6.04 3.12
N ALA A 21 -13.78 -7.09 2.96
CA ALA A 21 -12.43 -7.11 3.54
C ALA A 21 -11.52 -6.01 2.96
N VAL A 22 -11.67 -5.66 1.69
CA VAL A 22 -10.93 -4.54 1.07
C VAL A 22 -11.39 -3.19 1.65
N GLU A 23 -12.70 -3.00 1.77
CA GLU A 23 -13.29 -1.78 2.31
C GLU A 23 -12.90 -1.58 3.78
N ASP A 24 -12.98 -2.63 4.60
CA ASP A 24 -12.56 -2.60 6.01
C ASP A 24 -11.07 -2.28 6.15
N PHE A 25 -10.21 -2.84 5.29
CA PHE A 25 -8.78 -2.55 5.31
C PHE A 25 -8.49 -1.08 4.99
N GLN A 26 -9.19 -0.51 4.01
CA GLN A 26 -9.03 0.90 3.65
C GLN A 26 -9.53 1.83 4.76
N HIS A 27 -10.66 1.49 5.39
CA HIS A 27 -11.21 2.27 6.50
C HIS A 27 -10.23 2.29 7.70
N ARG A 28 -9.60 1.17 8.00
CA ARG A 28 -8.60 1.05 9.08
C ARG A 28 -7.35 1.88 8.80
N GLN A 29 -6.81 1.84 7.59
CA GLN A 29 -5.71 2.73 7.20
C GLN A 29 -6.10 4.20 7.30
N ALA A 30 -7.33 4.56 6.91
CA ALA A 30 -7.83 5.93 7.05
C ALA A 30 -7.98 6.36 8.51
N ALA A 31 -8.23 5.42 9.43
CA ALA A 31 -8.25 5.65 10.87
C ALA A 31 -6.84 5.79 11.49
N GLY A 32 -5.78 5.68 10.69
CA GLY A 32 -4.40 5.85 11.12
C GLY A 32 -3.72 4.56 11.59
N GLU A 33 -4.37 3.40 11.44
CA GLU A 33 -3.71 2.12 11.66
C GLU A 33 -2.60 1.90 10.62
N THR A 34 -1.47 1.32 11.05
CA THR A 34 -0.41 0.92 10.14
C THR A 34 -0.87 -0.26 9.27
N GLU A 35 -0.26 -0.42 8.10
CA GLU A 35 -0.60 -1.51 7.18
C GLU A 35 -0.49 -2.90 7.84
N GLU A 36 0.43 -3.05 8.80
CA GLU A 36 0.63 -4.28 9.56
C GLU A 36 -0.49 -4.53 10.56
N GLU A 37 -0.92 -3.50 11.30
CA GLU A 37 -2.02 -3.58 12.26
C GLU A 37 -3.34 -3.88 11.57
N SER A 38 -3.63 -3.19 10.47
CA SER A 38 -4.84 -3.43 9.68
C SER A 38 -4.84 -4.83 9.06
N PHE A 39 -3.68 -5.34 8.64
CA PHE A 39 -3.56 -6.68 8.10
C PHE A 39 -3.76 -7.75 9.18
N GLU A 40 -3.13 -7.59 10.34
CA GLU A 40 -3.26 -8.50 11.47
C GLU A 40 -4.69 -8.50 12.04
N ALA A 41 -5.38 -7.36 12.03
CA ALA A 41 -6.77 -7.26 12.47
C ALA A 41 -7.75 -8.02 11.55
N LEU A 42 -7.51 -8.04 10.22
CA LEU A 42 -8.38 -8.70 9.25
C LEU A 42 -8.07 -10.18 9.07
N PHE A 43 -6.79 -10.54 9.01
CA PHE A 43 -6.34 -11.90 8.69
C PHE A 43 -5.84 -12.66 9.92
N GLY A 44 -5.79 -12.01 11.09
CA GLY A 44 -5.17 -12.53 12.29
C GLY A 44 -3.65 -12.47 12.24
N LYS A 45 -3.00 -13.04 13.26
CA LYS A 45 -1.55 -13.24 13.25
C LYS A 45 -1.14 -14.01 12.00
N GLU A 46 -0.18 -13.45 11.28
CA GLU A 46 0.36 -14.07 10.08
C GLU A 46 0.91 -15.46 10.39
N GLN A 47 0.22 -16.49 9.89
CA GLN A 47 0.70 -17.87 9.93
C GLN A 47 1.62 -18.08 8.73
N LEU A 48 2.80 -18.67 8.96
CA LEU A 48 3.82 -18.99 7.93
C LEU A 48 3.28 -19.72 6.68
N GLY A 49 2.06 -20.27 6.74
CA GLY A 49 1.46 -21.04 5.66
C GLY A 49 0.24 -20.47 4.95
N ARG A 50 -0.42 -19.37 5.38
CA ARG A 50 -1.79 -19.07 4.86
C ARG A 50 -2.17 -17.60 4.77
N VAL A 51 -1.50 -16.79 3.94
CA VAL A 51 -2.17 -15.74 3.13
C VAL A 51 -1.41 -15.58 1.80
N ARG A 52 -1.99 -16.10 0.71
CA ARG A 52 -1.48 -15.87 -0.66
C ARG A 52 -2.24 -14.72 -1.29
N LEU A 53 -1.67 -13.52 -1.29
CA LEU A 53 -2.15 -12.40 -2.08
C LEU A 53 -1.40 -12.41 -3.42
N TYR A 54 -2.13 -12.39 -4.54
CA TYR A 54 -1.56 -12.47 -5.91
C TYR A 54 -0.78 -13.75 -6.24
N GLY A 55 -0.97 -14.84 -5.49
CA GLY A 55 -0.20 -16.08 -5.69
C GLY A 55 1.23 -16.02 -5.14
N ARG A 56 1.63 -14.92 -4.48
CA ARG A 56 2.81 -14.84 -3.62
C ARG A 56 2.38 -14.83 -2.16
N SER A 57 3.18 -15.46 -1.31
CA SER A 57 3.02 -15.32 0.14
C SER A 57 3.39 -13.88 0.51
N MET A 58 2.42 -13.12 1.00
CA MET A 58 2.68 -11.79 1.53
C MET A 58 2.98 -11.93 3.02
N THR A 59 4.16 -11.45 3.41
CA THR A 59 4.64 -11.51 4.78
C THR A 59 4.72 -10.11 5.37
N LYS A 60 4.74 -10.01 6.70
CA LYS A 60 4.97 -8.76 7.44
C LYS A 60 6.24 -8.06 6.99
N THR A 61 7.28 -8.83 6.68
CA THR A 61 8.52 -8.30 6.11
C THR A 61 8.34 -7.71 4.71
N ASN A 62 7.42 -8.23 3.89
CA ASN A 62 7.07 -7.60 2.62
C ASN A 62 6.32 -6.27 2.86
N LEU A 63 5.41 -6.22 3.85
CA LEU A 63 4.72 -4.98 4.24
C LEU A 63 5.73 -3.87 4.60
N LYS A 64 6.68 -4.15 5.49
CA LYS A 64 7.74 -3.19 5.85
C LYS A 64 8.54 -2.66 4.67
N LYS A 65 9.00 -3.56 3.79
CA LYS A 65 9.78 -3.17 2.61
C LYS A 65 9.01 -2.22 1.70
N HIS A 66 7.70 -2.43 1.56
CA HIS A 66 6.88 -1.55 0.74
C HIS A 66 6.65 -0.19 1.41
N ALA A 67 6.47 -0.13 2.73
CA ALA A 67 6.41 1.12 3.48
C ALA A 67 7.71 1.92 3.31
N GLU A 68 8.87 1.27 3.50
CA GLU A 68 10.20 1.87 3.32
C GLU A 68 10.41 2.39 1.88
N ILE A 69 10.01 1.61 0.86
CA ILE A 69 10.06 2.06 -0.54
C ILE A 69 9.19 3.32 -0.77
N ASN A 70 8.04 3.43 -0.11
CA ASN A 70 7.17 4.60 -0.24
C ASN A 70 7.78 5.83 0.44
N GLU A 71 8.39 5.67 1.62
CA GLU A 71 9.12 6.74 2.30
C GLU A 71 10.25 7.27 1.42
N ILE A 72 11.08 6.38 0.86
CA ILE A 72 12.17 6.76 -0.05
C ILE A 72 11.63 7.52 -1.27
N LYS A 73 10.51 7.07 -1.86
CA LYS A 73 9.88 7.75 -2.99
C LYS A 73 9.36 9.14 -2.63
N ASN A 74 8.80 9.30 -1.44
CA ASN A 74 8.29 10.59 -0.98
C ASN A 74 9.44 11.56 -0.72
N HIS A 75 10.47 11.13 -0.01
CA HIS A 75 11.69 11.92 0.20
C HIS A 75 12.30 12.38 -1.13
N HIS A 76 12.46 11.46 -2.09
CA HIS A 76 12.99 11.81 -3.40
C HIS A 76 12.12 12.84 -4.14
N LYS A 77 10.79 12.74 -4.05
CA LYS A 77 9.89 13.75 -4.63
C LYS A 77 10.07 15.12 -3.99
N GLU A 78 10.20 15.17 -2.66
CA GLU A 78 10.43 16.42 -1.92
C GLU A 78 11.76 17.06 -2.31
N GLU A 79 12.84 16.28 -2.37
CA GLU A 79 14.16 16.76 -2.82
C GLU A 79 14.10 17.32 -4.25
N VAL A 80 13.49 16.58 -5.18
CA VAL A 80 13.35 17.02 -6.58
C VAL A 80 12.51 18.29 -6.67
N SER A 81 11.46 18.42 -5.85
CA SER A 81 10.65 19.63 -5.79
C SER A 81 11.47 20.82 -5.28
N SER A 82 12.23 20.65 -4.19
CA SER A 82 13.10 21.69 -3.62
C SER A 82 14.18 22.13 -4.62
N LEU A 83 14.78 21.19 -5.34
CA LEU A 83 15.78 21.51 -6.37
C LEU A 83 15.16 22.28 -7.54
N LYS A 84 13.97 21.89 -8.00
CA LYS A 84 13.23 22.62 -9.05
C LYS A 84 12.92 24.05 -8.64
N GLU A 85 12.48 24.25 -7.40
CA GLU A 85 12.17 25.58 -6.87
C GLU A 85 13.43 26.46 -6.83
N LYS A 86 14.55 25.94 -6.32
CA LYS A 86 15.84 26.63 -6.33
C LYS A 86 16.31 27.00 -7.73
N LEU A 87 16.18 26.09 -8.70
CA LEU A 87 16.54 26.34 -10.09
C LEU A 87 15.67 27.45 -10.70
N GLY A 88 14.35 27.41 -10.47
CA GLY A 88 13.44 28.45 -10.94
C GLY A 88 13.74 29.83 -10.36
N HIS A 89 14.17 29.91 -9.10
CA HIS A 89 14.63 31.17 -8.51
C HIS A 89 15.92 31.70 -9.14
N MET A 90 16.83 30.82 -9.57
CA MET A 90 18.07 31.22 -10.24
C MET A 90 17.83 31.66 -11.69
N GLU A 91 16.86 31.07 -12.40
CA GLU A 91 16.53 31.44 -13.79
C GLU A 91 15.70 32.73 -13.90
N ALA A 92 15.04 33.15 -12.82
CA ALA A 92 14.22 34.36 -12.77
C ALA A 92 15.00 35.64 -12.38
N GLN A 93 16.32 35.53 -12.15
CA GLN A 93 17.22 36.63 -11.80
C GLN A 93 18.12 37.00 -13.00
#